data_AF-A0A168M5P4-F1
#
_entry.id   AF-A0A168M5P4-F1
#
_cell.length_a   1.000
_cell.length_b   1.000
_cell.length_c   1.000
_cell.angle_alpha   90.00
_cell.angle_beta   90.00
_cell.angle_gamma   90.00
#
_symmetry.space_group_name_H-M   'P 1'
#
loop_
_entity.id
_entity.type
_entity.pdbx_description
1 polymer ?
#
loop_
_entity_poly.entity_id
_entity_poly.type
_entity_poly.pdbx_seq_one_letter_code
_entity_poly.pdbx_strand_id
1 'polypeptide(L)' 'NNRDILTDDEKRVNHIASEQKRRNTIRLGFKELTDIIPTLKNINNSKSTILFKAVEYIKHLDKRNRGLRE' A
#
# COMPACT_ATOMS: atom_id res chain seq x y z
N ASN A 1 7.44 -31.62 -24.94
CA ASN A 1 7.10 -30.95 -23.67
C ASN A 1 5.85 -30.12 -23.86
N ASN A 2 4.72 -30.75 -23.54
CA ASN A 2 3.39 -30.15 -23.59
C ASN A 2 3.37 -28.99 -22.59
N ARG A 3 3.30 -27.74 -23.06
CA ARG A 3 2.93 -26.62 -22.18
C ARG A 3 1.44 -26.83 -21.92
N ASP A 4 1.11 -27.42 -20.78
CA ASP A 4 -0.29 -27.60 -20.40
C ASP A 4 -0.97 -26.23 -20.40
N ILE A 5 -1.87 -26.08 -21.37
CA ILE A 5 -2.65 -24.87 -21.56
C ILE A 5 -3.72 -24.94 -20.48
N LEU A 6 -3.65 -24.04 -19.51
CA LEU A 6 -4.69 -23.88 -18.49
C LEU A 6 -6.06 -23.85 -19.18
N THR A 7 -7.01 -24.62 -18.66
CA THR A 7 -8.41 -24.51 -19.06
C THR A 7 -8.91 -23.10 -18.78
N ASP A 8 -9.97 -22.66 -19.46
CA ASP A 8 -10.51 -21.31 -19.25
C ASP A 8 -11.04 -21.13 -17.82
N ASP A 9 -11.46 -22.22 -17.17
CA ASP A 9 -11.83 -22.22 -15.76
C ASP A 9 -10.64 -22.03 -14.84
N GLU A 10 -9.52 -22.72 -15.07
CA GLU A 10 -8.28 -22.52 -14.32
C GLU A 10 -7.70 -21.12 -14.52
N LYS A 11 -7.76 -20.57 -15.74
CA LYS A 11 -7.36 -19.18 -16.00
C LYS A 11 -8.20 -18.19 -15.19
N ARG A 12 -9.52 -18.40 -15.12
CA ARG A 12 -10.43 -17.54 -14.35
C ARG A 12 -10.13 -17.59 -12.86
N VAL A 13 -9.92 -18.78 -12.30
CA VAL A 13 -9.57 -18.97 -10.89
C VAL A 13 -8.22 -18.29 -10.58
N ASN A 14 -7.21 -18.50 -11.42
CA ASN A 14 -5.90 -17.88 -11.26
C ASN A 14 -5.97 -16.35 -11.34
N HIS A 15 -6.78 -15.81 -12.26
CA HIS A 15 -6.99 -14.37 -12.36
C HIS A 15 -7.61 -13.79 -11.08
N ILE A 16 -8.65 -14.42 -10.55
CA ILE A 16 -9.29 -13.98 -9.29
C ILE A 16 -8.30 -14.05 -8.13
N ALA A 17 -7.55 -15.15 -8.00
CA ALA A 17 -6.56 -15.32 -6.93
C ALA A 17 -5.43 -14.29 -7.03
N SER A 18 -4.94 -14.00 -8.23
CA SER A 18 -3.91 -12.99 -8.47
C SER A 18 -4.41 -11.58 -8.08
N GLU A 19 -5.65 -11.22 -8.46
CA GLU A 19 -6.21 -9.91 -8.09
C GLU A 19 -6.49 -9.80 -6.60
N GLN A 20 -6.95 -10.86 -5.93
CA GLN A 20 -7.09 -10.90 -4.48
C GLN A 20 -5.73 -10.69 -3.79
N LYS A 21 -4.68 -11.37 -4.25
CA LYS A 21 -3.32 -11.18 -3.75
C LYS A 21 -2.85 -9.73 -3.95
N ARG A 22 -3.03 -9.17 -5.15
CA ARG A 22 -2.67 -7.78 -5.45
C ARG A 22 -3.38 -6.79 -4.52
N ARG A 23 -4.69 -6.96 -4.32
CA ARG A 23 -5.50 -6.12 -3.42
C ARG A 23 -5.06 -6.25 -1.97
N ASN A 24 -4.73 -7.46 -1.52
CA ASN A 24 -4.21 -7.69 -0.18
C ASN A 24 -2.88 -6.96 0.02
N THR A 25 -1.93 -7.07 -0.90
CA THR A 25 -0.66 -6.33 -0.83
C THR A 25 -0.88 -4.82 -0.72
N ILE A 26 -1.79 -4.25 -1.52
CA ILE A 26 -2.14 -2.82 -1.42
C ILE A 26 -2.71 -2.49 -0.04
N ARG A 27 -3.62 -3.32 0.48
CA ARG A 27 -4.23 -3.12 1.81
C ARG A 27 -3.19 -3.16 2.93
N LEU A 28 -2.23 -4.07 2.86
CA LEU A 28 -1.10 -4.15 3.80
C LEU A 28 -0.26 -2.87 3.74
N GLY A 29 0.09 -2.37 2.55
CA GLY A 29 0.83 -1.12 2.42
C GLY A 29 0.10 0.10 3.01
N PHE A 30 -1.23 0.18 2.85
CA PHE A 30 -2.01 1.24 3.52
C PHE A 30 -1.98 1.12 5.05
N LYS A 31 -2.01 -0.10 5.59
CA LYS A 31 -1.90 -0.33 7.03
C LYS A 31 -0.53 0.10 7.55
N GLU A 32 0.55 -0.25 6.84
CA GLU A 32 1.90 0.17 7.19
C GLU A 32 2.03 1.70 7.19
N LEU A 33 1.45 2.40 6.20
CA LEU A 33 1.41 3.86 6.19
C LEU A 33 0.70 4.43 7.42
N THR A 34 -0.44 3.87 7.83
CA THR A 34 -1.16 4.34 9.02
C THR A 34 -0.39 4.09 10.31
N ASP A 35 0.42 3.03 10.36
CA ASP A 35 1.22 2.67 11.53
C ASP A 35 2.48 3.55 11.66
N ILE A 36 3.08 3.99 10.54
CA ILE A 36 4.29 4.83 10.53
C ILE A 36 3.96 6.31 10.76
N ILE A 37 2.85 6.80 10.19
CA ILE A 37 2.50 8.23 10.21
C ILE A 37 1.75 8.55 11.51
N PRO A 38 2.30 9.35 12.45
CA PRO A 38 1.70 9.55 13.77
C PRO A 38 0.28 10.09 13.75
N THR A 39 -0.06 10.94 12.78
CA THR A 39 -1.38 11.58 12.63
C THR A 39 -2.47 10.64 12.11
N LEU A 40 -2.11 9.44 11.66
CA LEU A 40 -3.03 8.44 11.11
C LEU A 40 -3.28 7.26 12.06
N LYS A 41 -2.52 7.14 13.16
CA LYS A 41 -2.63 6.02 14.10
C LYS A 41 -4.00 5.92 14.73
N ASN A 42 -4.52 4.70 14.86
CA ASN A 42 -5.78 4.37 15.55
C ASN A 42 -7.04 5.08 15.01
N ILE A 43 -6.98 5.64 13.80
CA ILE A 43 -8.12 6.32 13.16
C ILE A 43 -8.34 5.71 11.77
N ASN A 44 -9.60 5.35 11.49
CA ASN A 44 -9.99 4.94 10.14
C ASN A 44 -9.99 6.16 9.21
N ASN A 45 -8.99 6.22 8.33
CA ASN A 45 -8.83 7.29 7.36
C ASN A 45 -9.17 6.78 5.95
N SER A 46 -9.66 7.69 5.09
CA SER A 46 -9.82 7.37 3.67
C SER A 46 -8.45 7.11 3.02
N LYS A 47 -8.40 6.29 1.97
CA LYS A 47 -7.16 6.03 1.20
C LYS A 47 -6.53 7.33 0.70
N SER A 48 -7.35 8.27 0.22
CA SER A 48 -6.91 9.58 -0.24
C SER A 48 -6.25 10.36 0.90
N THR A 49 -6.90 10.41 2.07
CA THR A 49 -6.36 11.08 3.26
C THR A 49 -5.02 10.49 3.68
N ILE A 50 -4.88 9.16 3.67
CA ILE A 50 -3.62 8.48 4.01
C ILE A 50 -2.49 8.92 3.07
N LEU A 51 -2.74 8.98 1.77
CA LEU A 51 -1.74 9.41 0.77
C LEU A 51 -1.34 10.88 0.96
N PHE A 52 -2.30 11.78 1.18
CA PHE A 52 -2.00 13.19 1.46
C PHE A 52 -1.18 13.35 2.74
N LYS A 53 -1.56 12.66 3.83
CA LYS A 53 -0.82 12.68 5.09
C LYS A 53 0.58 12.08 4.97
N ALA A 54 0.79 11.09 4.11
CA ALA A 54 2.11 10.56 3.82
C ALA A 54 3.02 11.62 3.18
N VAL A 55 2.53 12.37 2.19
CA VAL A 55 3.29 13.46 1.55
C VAL A 55 3.60 14.57 2.55
N GLU A 56 2.63 14.98 3.36
CA GLU A 56 2.83 15.98 4.42
C GLU A 56 3.92 15.53 5.42
N TYR A 57 3.88 14.25 5.82
CA TYR A 57 4.82 13.72 6.79
C TYR A 57 6.25 13.65 6.23
N ILE A 58 6.43 13.23 4.97
CA ILE A 58 7.74 13.26 4.30
C ILE A 58 8.31 14.69 4.28
N LYS A 59 7.50 15.68 3.88
CA LYS A 59 7.92 17.09 3.87
C LYS A 59 8.29 17.60 5.27
N HIS A 60 7.53 17.21 6.29
CA HIS A 60 7.82 17.54 7.68
C HIS A 60 9.16 16.96 8.14
N LEU A 61 9.43 15.68 7.85
CA LEU A 61 10.68 15.03 8.19
C LEU A 61 11.88 15.66 7.47
N ASP A 62 11.76 16.00 6.18
CA ASP A 62 12.83 16.67 5.44
C ASP A 62 13.15 18.04 6.06
N LYS A 63 12.13 18.87 6.35
CA LYS A 63 12.32 20.16 7.00
C LYS A 63 13.00 20.02 8.37
N ARG A 64 12.54 19.07 9.19
CA ARG A 64 13.11 18.80 10.52
C ARG A 64 14.56 18.34 10.41
N ASN A 65 14.88 17.46 9.47
CA ASN A 65 16.24 16.97 9.26
C ASN A 65 17.20 18.09 8.80
N ARG A 66 16.74 19.01 7.94
CA ARG A 66 17.54 20.18 7.54
C ARG A 66 17.88 21.07 8.73
N GLY A 67 16.87 21.41 9.54
CA GLY A 67 17.08 22.25 10.73
C GLY A 67 17.89 21.60 11.85
N LEU A 68 18.12 20.27 11.83
CA LEU A 68 19.02 19.58 12.76
C LEU A 68 20.47 19.51 12.26
N ARG A 69 20.72 19.83 10.99
CA ARG A 69 22.05 19.82 10.37
C ARG A 69 22.70 21.21 10.33
N GLU A 70 21.92 22.25 10.63
CA GLU A 70 22.38 23.61 10.90
C GLU A 70 22.77 23.74 12.38
#